data_AF-A0A0F9APM2-F1
#
_entry.id   AF-A0A0F9APM2-F1
#
_cell.length_a   1.000
_cell.length_b   1.000
_cell.length_c   1.000
_cell.angle_alpha   90.00
_cell.angle_beta   90.00
_cell.angle_gamma   90.00
#
_symmetry.space_group_name_H-M   'P 1'
#
loop_
_entity.id
_entity.type
_entity.pdbx_description
1 polymer ?
#
loop_
_entity_poly.entity_id
_entity_poly.type
_entity_poly.pdbx_seq_one_letter_code
_entity_poly.pdbx_strand_id
1 'polypeptide(L)'
;SEVTIPEGDGPFPVVIGVNSATGSGPSQLFDNAIKIPFMHDQVVSYSQGSRNPEDPYFRLYPEFHPDDDTYTMGNYSAWSWGVSRLIDGIELINDQINADVNHIAVTGCSYAGKMALFAGAFDERIALTIAQESGGGGAPAWRVSETIGNVEKIDNTNYSWFLPDMGSTFSGRVGILPHDHHELMAMVAPRALLITGNTGFEWLANPSAYVSARATQEVYKAFDIEDRFGFYIDGDHNHCAVPETQTPAMKAFVDKFLFEDTTADTDIHVNPYGNTVDYMSWIEGWAETNPNKPSITLDAPENNATYEAPATITLNASVTDVNDDVLKVEFYNGTELLGEDTTSPYSFTWENVKGGNYLLSAEAMDAEDLTGFSNVVKAIVTTPPATVYQASTPPVIDGTVDDMWNNAGIEVFNAEKALLGGPIDPTDLSGSAKVMWDDTYMYILAQVTDDAKVNDS
;
A
#
# COMPACT_ATOMS: atom_id res chain seq x y z
N SER A 1 18.35 26.52 -3.91
CA SER A 1 17.17 27.13 -4.54
C SER A 1 17.28 28.64 -4.56
N GLU A 2 16.62 29.32 -5.49
CA GLU A 2 16.46 30.78 -5.45
C GLU A 2 15.49 31.14 -4.32
N VAL A 3 15.96 31.87 -3.31
CA VAL A 3 15.14 32.22 -2.13
C VAL A 3 14.60 33.63 -2.30
N THR A 4 13.27 33.77 -2.27
CA THR A 4 12.62 35.10 -2.23
C THR A 4 12.25 35.43 -0.80
N ILE A 5 12.78 36.52 -0.26
CA ILE A 5 12.49 37.00 1.09
C ILE A 5 11.61 38.26 0.99
N PRO A 6 10.48 38.34 1.74
CA PRO A 6 9.66 39.55 1.80
C PRO A 6 10.42 40.78 2.34
N GLU A 7 9.89 41.98 2.08
CA GLU A 7 10.38 43.18 2.76
C GLU A 7 9.93 43.18 4.23
N GLY A 8 10.80 43.64 5.13
CA GLY A 8 10.51 43.81 6.56
C GLY A 8 11.52 43.11 7.47
N ASP A 9 11.25 43.13 8.78
CA ASP A 9 12.18 42.64 9.79
C ASP A 9 11.99 41.14 10.13
N GLY A 10 10.89 40.50 9.71
CA GLY A 10 10.57 39.10 10.03
C GLY A 10 10.28 38.85 11.54
N PRO A 11 10.29 37.58 12.00
CA PRO A 11 10.51 36.38 11.19
C PRO A 11 9.36 36.15 10.21
N PHE A 12 9.65 35.47 9.10
CA PHE A 12 8.65 35.19 8.07
C PHE A 12 8.37 33.69 8.00
N PRO A 13 7.09 33.26 7.94
CA PRO A 13 6.74 31.90 7.57
C PRO A 13 7.40 31.50 6.23
N VAL A 14 7.52 30.20 5.99
CA VAL A 14 8.14 29.68 4.76
C VAL A 14 7.10 28.95 3.93
N VAL A 15 7.13 29.15 2.61
CA VAL A 15 6.46 28.26 1.65
C VAL A 15 7.51 27.57 0.78
N ILE A 16 7.48 26.24 0.82
CA ILE A 16 8.22 25.37 -0.08
C ILE A 16 7.29 25.01 -1.23
N GLY A 17 7.50 25.65 -2.38
CA GLY A 17 6.78 25.32 -3.60
C GLY A 17 7.54 24.25 -4.40
N VAL A 18 6.90 23.13 -4.71
CA VAL A 18 7.51 22.09 -5.53
C VAL A 18 7.51 22.55 -7.00
N ASN A 19 8.67 22.54 -7.65
CA ASN A 19 8.95 22.99 -9.02
C ASN A 19 8.84 24.48 -9.32
N SER A 20 8.22 25.27 -8.46
CA SER A 20 8.15 26.72 -8.57
C SER A 20 8.05 27.34 -7.18
N ALA A 21 8.26 28.65 -7.03
CA ALA A 21 8.31 29.31 -5.72
C ALA A 21 7.05 29.09 -4.85
N THR A 22 5.90 28.80 -5.47
CA THR A 22 4.61 28.58 -4.79
C THR A 22 3.90 27.32 -5.27
N GLY A 23 4.64 26.37 -5.88
CA GLY A 23 4.10 25.13 -6.43
C GLY A 23 3.29 25.38 -7.71
N SER A 24 2.05 25.81 -7.54
CA SER A 24 1.19 26.39 -8.59
C SER A 24 0.18 27.40 -8.03
N GLY A 25 0.25 27.69 -6.72
CA GLY A 25 -0.65 28.62 -6.06
C GLY A 25 -0.35 30.08 -6.43
N PRO A 26 -1.36 30.98 -6.39
CA PRO A 26 -1.16 32.40 -6.58
C PRO A 26 -0.12 32.95 -5.60
N SER A 27 0.87 33.68 -6.12
CA SER A 27 1.98 34.24 -5.32
C SER A 27 1.50 35.10 -4.14
N GLN A 28 0.35 35.75 -4.31
CA GLN A 28 -0.29 36.65 -3.36
C GLN A 28 -0.76 35.95 -2.08
N LEU A 29 -1.01 34.64 -2.13
CA LEU A 29 -1.31 33.86 -0.92
C LEU A 29 -0.12 33.87 0.07
N PHE A 30 1.09 34.10 -0.44
CA PHE A 30 2.34 33.95 0.30
C PHE A 30 3.18 35.24 0.32
N ASP A 31 2.60 36.41 0.06
CA ASP A 31 3.38 37.67 -0.05
C ASP A 31 4.20 38.01 1.18
N ASN A 32 3.76 37.56 2.37
CA ASN A 32 4.47 37.76 3.63
C ASN A 32 5.24 36.51 4.11
N ALA A 33 5.51 35.56 3.21
CA ALA A 33 6.29 34.36 3.49
C ALA A 33 7.55 34.29 2.62
N ILE A 34 8.62 33.68 3.13
CA ILE A 34 9.79 33.32 2.36
C ILE A 34 9.39 32.23 1.36
N LYS A 35 9.62 32.48 0.07
CA LYS A 35 9.23 31.56 -1.01
C LYS A 35 10.46 30.81 -1.50
N ILE A 36 10.43 29.48 -1.40
CA ILE A 36 11.55 28.61 -1.75
C ILE A 36 11.08 27.54 -2.74
N PRO A 37 11.53 27.56 -4.01
CA PRO A 37 11.26 26.48 -4.94
C PRO A 37 12.08 25.25 -4.56
N PHE A 38 11.43 24.12 -4.37
CA PHE A 38 12.05 22.80 -4.32
C PHE A 38 12.10 22.23 -5.74
N MET A 39 13.30 22.21 -6.34
CA MET A 39 13.52 21.64 -7.67
C MET A 39 13.80 20.15 -7.53
N HIS A 40 12.80 19.31 -7.76
CA HIS A 40 12.85 17.89 -7.44
C HIS A 40 14.01 17.13 -8.12
N ASP A 41 14.46 17.59 -9.29
CA ASP A 41 15.55 16.99 -10.07
C ASP A 41 16.91 17.12 -9.38
N GLN A 42 17.02 17.97 -8.36
CA GLN A 42 18.20 18.05 -7.50
C GLN A 42 18.33 16.83 -6.58
N VAL A 43 17.31 15.97 -6.53
CA VAL A 43 17.25 14.78 -5.68
C VAL A 43 17.17 13.53 -6.54
N VAL A 44 16.04 13.37 -7.24
CA VAL A 44 15.85 12.37 -8.29
C VAL A 44 15.10 13.00 -9.45
N SER A 45 15.55 12.70 -10.66
CA SER A 45 15.01 13.26 -11.90
C SER A 45 13.59 12.78 -12.14
N TYR A 46 12.75 13.66 -12.69
CA TYR A 46 11.45 13.25 -13.18
C TYR A 46 11.59 12.40 -14.44
N SER A 47 10.96 11.23 -14.41
CA SER A 47 10.96 10.27 -15.51
C SER A 47 9.70 9.42 -15.47
N GLN A 48 9.32 8.89 -16.62
CA GLN A 48 8.15 8.02 -16.79
C GLN A 48 8.66 6.59 -17.00
N GLY A 49 8.63 5.78 -15.94
CA GLY A 49 8.94 4.34 -15.99
C GLY A 49 10.42 3.95 -15.99
N SER A 50 11.36 4.88 -15.89
CA SER A 50 12.79 4.59 -15.67
C SER A 50 13.33 5.48 -14.57
N ARG A 51 14.47 5.15 -13.95
CA ARG A 51 15.16 6.05 -13.02
C ARG A 51 16.59 6.24 -13.47
N ASN A 52 17.14 7.43 -13.27
CA ASN A 52 18.54 7.69 -13.58
C ASN A 52 19.40 7.29 -12.37
N PRO A 53 20.23 6.25 -12.47
CA PRO A 53 21.04 5.80 -11.33
C PRO A 53 22.09 6.82 -10.88
N GLU A 54 22.42 7.78 -11.74
CA GLU A 54 23.35 8.88 -11.44
C GLU A 54 22.70 10.06 -10.74
N ASP A 55 21.40 9.98 -10.42
CA ASP A 55 20.72 11.04 -9.70
C ASP A 55 21.36 11.28 -8.31
N PRO A 56 21.38 12.54 -7.83
CA PRO A 56 22.10 12.90 -6.60
C PRO A 56 21.73 12.04 -5.38
N TYR A 57 20.48 11.63 -5.24
CA TYR A 57 20.03 10.78 -4.14
C TYR A 57 20.70 9.41 -4.14
N PHE A 58 20.75 8.73 -5.29
CA PHE A 58 21.33 7.38 -5.40
C PHE A 58 22.85 7.40 -5.28
N ARG A 59 23.50 8.53 -5.62
CA ARG A 59 24.93 8.73 -5.34
C ARG A 59 25.23 8.86 -3.86
N LEU A 60 24.28 9.37 -3.07
CA LEU A 60 24.40 9.48 -1.61
C LEU A 60 24.01 8.17 -0.90
N TYR A 61 23.00 7.47 -1.42
CA TYR A 61 22.49 6.20 -0.91
C TYR A 61 22.60 5.10 -1.98
N PRO A 62 23.82 4.59 -2.26
CA PRO A 62 24.04 3.58 -3.29
C PRO A 62 23.35 2.24 -3.00
N GLU A 63 22.92 1.99 -1.76
CA GLU A 63 22.09 0.82 -1.40
C GLU A 63 20.67 0.88 -1.98
N PHE A 64 20.18 2.08 -2.34
CA PHE A 64 18.89 2.28 -3.00
C PHE A 64 19.05 2.45 -4.52
N HIS A 65 20.22 2.13 -5.05
CA HIS A 65 20.52 2.25 -6.46
C HIS A 65 19.46 1.51 -7.30
N PRO A 66 18.93 2.15 -8.36
CA PRO A 66 17.97 1.52 -9.24
C PRO A 66 18.70 0.52 -10.14
N ASP A 67 18.84 -0.71 -9.67
CA ASP A 67 19.11 -1.86 -10.52
C ASP A 67 17.80 -2.30 -11.18
N ASP A 68 17.88 -2.86 -12.40
CA ASP A 68 16.73 -3.08 -13.29
C ASP A 68 15.56 -3.89 -12.65
N ASP A 69 15.78 -4.63 -11.55
CA ASP A 69 14.77 -5.54 -10.98
C ASP A 69 14.63 -5.53 -9.43
N THR A 70 15.33 -4.66 -8.69
CA THR A 70 15.44 -4.82 -7.22
C THR A 70 15.40 -3.53 -6.40
N TYR A 71 14.93 -2.42 -6.95
CA TYR A 71 14.91 -1.17 -6.18
C TYR A 71 13.94 -1.23 -4.98
N THR A 72 14.42 -0.83 -3.80
CA THR A 72 13.66 -0.92 -2.53
C THR A 72 13.11 0.43 -2.07
N MET A 73 12.93 1.40 -2.98
CA MET A 73 12.44 2.75 -2.63
C MET A 73 11.59 3.38 -3.73
N GLY A 74 10.62 4.24 -3.40
CA GLY A 74 9.85 5.07 -4.34
C GLY A 74 10.43 6.49 -4.54
N ASN A 75 10.28 7.12 -5.70
CA ASN A 75 10.71 8.52 -5.87
C ASN A 75 9.98 9.49 -4.93
N TYR A 76 8.73 9.22 -4.55
CA TYR A 76 8.04 10.08 -3.57
C TYR A 76 8.72 10.08 -2.20
N SER A 77 9.31 8.97 -1.77
CA SER A 77 10.11 8.93 -0.55
C SER A 77 11.42 9.72 -0.69
N ALA A 78 12.10 9.63 -1.84
CA ALA A 78 13.33 10.38 -2.10
C ALA A 78 13.07 11.89 -2.20
N TRP A 79 12.01 12.32 -2.90
CA TRP A 79 11.62 13.73 -2.98
C TRP A 79 11.23 14.30 -1.61
N SER A 80 10.47 13.55 -0.79
CA SER A 80 10.18 13.95 0.59
C SER A 80 11.44 14.10 1.42
N TRP A 81 12.40 13.17 1.31
CA TRP A 81 13.70 13.30 1.96
C TRP A 81 14.41 14.58 1.52
N GLY A 82 14.32 14.93 0.24
CA GLY A 82 14.85 16.18 -0.31
C GLY A 82 14.24 17.43 0.32
N VAL A 83 12.93 17.45 0.50
CA VAL A 83 12.23 18.52 1.22
C VAL A 83 12.73 18.60 2.67
N SER A 84 12.91 17.47 3.36
CA SER A 84 13.49 17.46 4.70
C SER A 84 14.90 18.06 4.76
N ARG A 85 15.76 17.76 3.78
CA ARG A 85 17.11 18.36 3.70
C ARG A 85 17.05 19.86 3.38
N LEU A 86 16.05 20.30 2.64
CA LEU A 86 15.82 21.73 2.40
C LEU A 86 15.44 22.44 3.71
N ILE A 87 14.58 21.83 4.54
CA ILE A 87 14.23 22.35 5.87
C ILE A 87 15.45 22.40 6.79
N ASP A 88 16.30 21.35 6.79
CA ASP A 88 17.57 21.39 7.52
C ASP A 88 18.45 22.57 7.06
N GLY A 89 18.49 22.82 5.75
CA GLY A 89 19.20 23.97 5.19
C GLY A 89 18.65 25.32 5.65
N ILE A 90 17.32 25.48 5.72
CA ILE A 90 16.63 26.68 6.22
C ILE A 90 17.01 26.93 7.68
N GLU A 91 16.97 25.91 8.53
CA GLU A 91 17.35 25.99 9.95
C GLU A 91 18.82 26.44 10.10
N LEU A 92 19.73 25.88 9.29
CA LEU A 92 21.16 26.22 9.33
C LEU A 92 21.46 27.66 8.93
N ILE A 93 20.69 28.24 8.01
CA ILE A 93 20.87 29.61 7.55
C ILE A 93 19.87 30.59 8.17
N ASN A 94 19.15 30.19 9.22
CA ASN A 94 18.03 30.97 9.74
C ASN A 94 18.44 32.40 10.12
N ASP A 95 19.62 32.57 10.73
CA ASP A 95 20.19 33.89 11.06
C ASP A 95 20.38 34.83 9.84
N GLN A 96 20.38 34.30 8.62
CA GLN A 96 20.55 35.05 7.37
C GLN A 96 19.22 35.40 6.71
N ILE A 97 18.18 34.59 6.90
CA ILE A 97 16.90 34.73 6.19
C ILE A 97 15.73 35.08 7.13
N ASN A 98 15.95 35.01 8.44
CA ASN A 98 14.96 35.23 9.50
C ASN A 98 13.64 34.48 9.24
N ALA A 99 13.75 33.17 9.05
CA ALA A 99 12.61 32.29 8.83
C ALA A 99 11.94 31.90 10.16
N ASP A 100 10.61 31.86 10.15
CA ASP A 100 9.82 31.18 11.17
C ASP A 100 9.74 29.70 10.82
N VAL A 101 10.66 28.92 11.41
CA VAL A 101 10.78 27.49 11.17
C VAL A 101 9.64 26.66 11.79
N ASN A 102 8.75 27.27 12.58
CA ASN A 102 7.55 26.59 13.07
C ASN A 102 6.36 26.74 12.11
N HIS A 103 6.45 27.64 11.13
CA HIS A 103 5.40 27.94 10.16
C HIS A 103 5.90 27.70 8.74
N ILE A 104 6.09 26.42 8.41
CA ILE A 104 6.53 25.97 7.08
C ILE A 104 5.36 25.31 6.34
N ALA A 105 5.06 25.80 5.15
CA ALA A 105 4.15 25.15 4.21
C ALA A 105 4.90 24.38 3.11
N VAL A 106 4.29 23.31 2.61
CA VAL A 106 4.67 22.68 1.35
C VAL A 106 3.48 22.64 0.40
N THR A 107 3.71 22.94 -0.88
CA THR A 107 2.66 22.87 -1.90
C THR A 107 3.18 22.54 -3.29
N GLY A 108 2.34 21.92 -4.10
CA GLY A 108 2.60 21.60 -5.49
C GLY A 108 1.30 21.16 -6.17
N CYS A 109 1.30 21.11 -7.51
CA CYS A 109 0.16 20.65 -8.28
C CYS A 109 0.43 19.33 -9.01
N SER A 110 -0.59 18.49 -9.16
CA SER A 110 -0.51 17.24 -9.94
C SER A 110 0.52 16.29 -9.34
N TYR A 111 1.48 15.77 -10.13
CA TYR A 111 2.56 14.94 -9.59
C TYR A 111 3.38 15.66 -8.50
N ALA A 112 3.53 16.98 -8.57
CA ALA A 112 4.15 17.80 -7.52
C ALA A 112 3.23 17.98 -6.31
N GLY A 113 1.91 17.92 -6.50
CA GLY A 113 0.92 17.85 -5.41
C GLY A 113 0.98 16.54 -4.65
N LYS A 114 1.25 15.42 -5.35
CA LYS A 114 1.61 14.15 -4.69
C LYS A 114 2.89 14.32 -3.86
N MET A 115 3.94 14.93 -4.40
CA MET A 115 5.17 15.20 -3.63
C MET A 115 4.91 16.03 -2.38
N ALA A 116 4.11 17.10 -2.49
CA ALA A 116 3.74 17.93 -1.35
C ALA A 116 3.00 17.11 -0.28
N LEU A 117 2.07 16.24 -0.68
CA LEU A 117 1.37 15.35 0.25
C LEU A 117 2.33 14.39 0.97
N PHE A 118 3.21 13.71 0.23
CA PHE A 118 4.19 12.80 0.82
C PHE A 118 5.22 13.54 1.69
N ALA A 119 5.61 14.76 1.33
CA ALA A 119 6.51 15.56 2.15
C ALA A 119 5.81 15.95 3.46
N GLY A 120 4.57 16.42 3.37
CA GLY A 120 3.70 16.69 4.50
C GLY A 120 3.56 15.48 5.42
N ALA A 121 3.31 14.29 4.88
CA ALA A 121 3.17 13.06 5.66
C ALA A 121 4.47 12.62 6.37
N PHE A 122 5.64 12.79 5.74
CA PHE A 122 6.90 12.24 6.24
C PHE A 122 7.79 13.22 7.02
N ASP A 123 7.56 14.53 6.90
CA ASP A 123 8.29 15.54 7.69
C ASP A 123 7.35 16.31 8.62
N GLU A 124 7.44 16.02 9.91
CA GLU A 124 6.59 16.60 10.95
C GLU A 124 6.86 18.09 11.20
N ARG A 125 7.89 18.69 10.60
CA ARG A 125 8.14 20.15 10.71
C ARG A 125 7.27 20.99 9.78
N ILE A 126 6.58 20.35 8.82
CA ILE A 126 5.69 21.05 7.89
C ILE A 126 4.36 21.33 8.57
N ALA A 127 4.10 22.60 8.91
CA ALA A 127 2.89 23.05 9.58
C ALA A 127 1.64 22.99 8.68
N LEU A 128 1.80 23.24 7.38
CA LEU A 128 0.70 23.26 6.41
C LEU A 128 1.08 22.52 5.11
N THR A 129 0.26 21.54 4.73
CA THR A 129 0.38 20.85 3.45
C THR A 129 -0.76 21.25 2.54
N ILE A 130 -0.46 21.75 1.33
CA ILE A 130 -1.47 22.02 0.29
C ILE A 130 -1.18 21.15 -0.93
N ALA A 131 -1.91 20.04 -1.05
CA ALA A 131 -1.77 19.10 -2.16
C ALA A 131 -2.78 19.42 -3.27
N GLN A 132 -2.38 20.27 -4.22
CA GLN A 132 -3.26 20.75 -5.28
C GLN A 132 -3.42 19.70 -6.39
N GLU A 133 -4.67 19.36 -6.73
CA GLU A 133 -5.02 18.50 -7.88
C GLU A 133 -4.14 17.24 -7.99
N SER A 134 -3.86 16.60 -6.85
CA SER A 134 -2.79 15.60 -6.75
C SER A 134 -3.06 14.32 -7.55
N GLY A 135 -4.33 13.95 -7.76
CA GLY A 135 -4.72 12.79 -8.59
C GLY A 135 -4.28 11.43 -8.04
N GLY A 136 -4.51 10.33 -8.77
CA GLY A 136 -4.25 8.97 -8.26
C GLY A 136 -2.83 8.76 -7.74
N GLY A 137 -2.66 8.17 -6.56
CA GLY A 137 -1.37 8.17 -5.87
C GLY A 137 -1.05 9.44 -5.07
N GLY A 138 -1.97 10.40 -5.05
CA GLY A 138 -2.02 11.54 -4.14
C GLY A 138 -3.21 11.38 -3.19
N ALA A 139 -4.19 12.28 -3.24
CA ALA A 139 -5.39 12.21 -2.39
C ALA A 139 -6.36 11.01 -2.65
N PRO A 140 -6.63 10.59 -3.90
CA PRO A 140 -7.52 9.47 -4.19
C PRO A 140 -7.07 8.16 -3.55
N ALA A 141 -8.04 7.41 -3.02
CA ALA A 141 -7.84 6.06 -2.52
C ALA A 141 -7.69 5.06 -3.68
N TRP A 142 -6.74 4.14 -3.57
CA TRP A 142 -6.52 3.11 -4.58
C TRP A 142 -7.73 2.20 -4.73
N ARG A 143 -8.34 1.77 -3.63
CA ARG A 143 -9.53 0.90 -3.65
C ARG A 143 -10.71 1.51 -4.38
N VAL A 144 -10.99 2.78 -4.10
CA VAL A 144 -12.10 3.49 -4.72
C VAL A 144 -11.81 3.73 -6.19
N SER A 145 -10.57 4.08 -6.55
CA SER A 145 -10.19 4.29 -7.95
C SER A 145 -10.34 3.04 -8.82
N GLU A 146 -10.20 1.82 -8.29
CA GLU A 146 -10.50 0.58 -9.04
C GLU A 146 -11.97 0.43 -9.45
N THR A 147 -12.88 1.14 -8.78
CA THR A 147 -14.32 1.13 -9.11
C THR A 147 -14.71 2.23 -10.10
N ILE A 148 -13.78 3.10 -10.46
CA ILE A 148 -14.00 4.24 -11.37
C ILE A 148 -13.34 3.90 -12.71
N GLY A 149 -13.89 4.47 -13.80
CA GLY A 149 -13.47 4.22 -15.18
C GLY A 149 -12.01 4.59 -15.51
N ASN A 150 -11.79 5.50 -16.45
CA ASN A 150 -10.46 5.74 -17.00
C ASN A 150 -9.65 6.73 -16.13
N VAL A 151 -9.25 6.27 -14.95
CA VAL A 151 -8.53 7.07 -13.95
C VAL A 151 -7.15 6.49 -13.63
N GLU A 152 -6.33 7.27 -12.92
CA GLU A 152 -5.07 6.77 -12.36
C GLU A 152 -5.33 5.83 -11.16
N LYS A 153 -4.77 4.64 -11.26
CA LYS A 153 -4.93 3.48 -10.38
C LYS A 153 -3.57 2.81 -10.14
N ILE A 154 -3.54 1.82 -9.27
CA ILE A 154 -2.30 1.12 -8.90
C ILE A 154 -1.70 0.35 -10.10
N ASP A 155 -2.52 -0.06 -11.06
CA ASP A 155 -2.15 -0.83 -12.25
C ASP A 155 -1.72 0.03 -13.46
N ASN A 156 -1.89 1.35 -13.40
CA ASN A 156 -1.60 2.26 -14.51
C ASN A 156 -0.99 3.62 -14.08
N THR A 157 -0.46 3.71 -12.86
CA THR A 157 0.36 4.83 -12.40
C THR A 157 1.81 4.70 -12.88
N ASN A 158 2.63 5.73 -12.64
CA ASN A 158 4.05 5.65 -12.91
C ASN A 158 4.77 4.91 -11.77
N TYR A 159 5.14 3.66 -12.02
CA TYR A 159 5.77 2.78 -11.04
C TYR A 159 7.11 3.30 -10.49
N SER A 160 7.81 4.17 -11.21
CA SER A 160 9.02 4.82 -10.68
C SER A 160 8.73 5.73 -9.49
N TRP A 161 7.49 6.14 -9.27
CA TRP A 161 7.13 6.98 -8.13
C TRP A 161 6.97 6.21 -6.82
N PHE A 162 6.65 4.92 -6.90
CA PHE A 162 6.37 4.06 -5.76
C PHE A 162 7.38 2.91 -5.68
N LEU A 163 7.19 2.02 -4.70
CA LEU A 163 7.91 0.75 -4.68
C LEU A 163 7.49 -0.11 -5.88
N PRO A 164 8.41 -0.87 -6.50
CA PRO A 164 8.05 -1.76 -7.61
C PRO A 164 7.02 -2.80 -7.19
N ASP A 165 7.15 -3.28 -5.94
CA ASP A 165 6.22 -4.23 -5.32
C ASP A 165 4.78 -3.72 -5.26
N MET A 166 4.59 -2.40 -5.26
CA MET A 166 3.26 -1.80 -5.33
C MET A 166 2.52 -2.26 -6.59
N GLY A 167 3.18 -2.17 -7.75
CA GLY A 167 2.63 -2.65 -9.01
C GLY A 167 2.65 -4.18 -9.14
N SER A 168 3.79 -4.81 -8.85
CA SER A 168 3.96 -6.26 -9.07
C SER A 168 3.10 -7.12 -8.14
N THR A 169 2.83 -6.65 -6.92
CA THR A 169 2.07 -7.39 -5.90
C THR A 169 0.59 -7.00 -5.91
N PHE A 170 0.25 -5.72 -6.03
CA PHE A 170 -1.12 -5.26 -5.79
C PHE A 170 -1.90 -4.86 -7.06
N SER A 171 -1.27 -4.89 -8.25
CA SER A 171 -2.00 -4.71 -9.51
C SER A 171 -3.16 -5.71 -9.64
N GLY A 172 -4.38 -5.19 -9.87
CA GLY A 172 -5.61 -5.98 -9.91
C GLY A 172 -6.01 -6.63 -8.58
N ARG A 173 -5.30 -6.33 -7.49
CA ARG A 173 -5.48 -6.90 -6.14
C ARG A 173 -5.40 -5.81 -5.07
N VAL A 174 -5.88 -4.60 -5.35
CA VAL A 174 -5.80 -3.48 -4.41
C VAL A 174 -6.44 -3.77 -3.04
N GLY A 175 -7.42 -4.68 -3.00
CA GLY A 175 -8.11 -5.07 -1.77
C GLY A 175 -7.19 -5.65 -0.69
N ILE A 176 -6.04 -6.23 -1.05
CA ILE A 176 -5.07 -6.80 -0.11
C ILE A 176 -3.96 -5.83 0.30
N LEU A 177 -3.94 -4.58 -0.21
CA LEU A 177 -2.97 -3.56 0.19
C LEU A 177 -3.28 -3.11 1.62
N PRO A 178 -2.40 -3.27 2.63
CA PRO A 178 -2.77 -3.10 4.05
C PRO A 178 -3.03 -1.64 4.48
N HIS A 179 -2.98 -0.69 3.54
CA HIS A 179 -3.22 0.72 3.74
C HIS A 179 -3.96 1.32 2.53
N ASP A 180 -4.46 2.54 2.67
CA ASP A 180 -4.95 3.35 1.55
C ASP A 180 -4.66 4.85 1.79
N HIS A 181 -4.92 5.71 0.82
CA HIS A 181 -4.40 7.09 0.83
C HIS A 181 -5.10 8.04 1.81
N HIS A 182 -6.21 7.62 2.42
CA HIS A 182 -6.76 8.32 3.59
C HIS A 182 -5.81 8.23 4.79
N GLU A 183 -5.07 7.12 4.95
CA GLU A 183 -4.06 6.98 5.99
C GLU A 183 -2.82 7.82 5.69
N LEU A 184 -2.41 7.93 4.41
CA LEU A 184 -1.34 8.85 4.00
C LEU A 184 -1.70 10.30 4.35
N MET A 185 -2.93 10.72 4.09
CA MET A 185 -3.41 12.05 4.49
C MET A 185 -3.50 12.19 6.02
N ALA A 186 -3.90 11.13 6.72
CA ALA A 186 -3.95 11.09 8.18
C ALA A 186 -2.57 11.21 8.84
N MET A 187 -1.49 10.77 8.21
CA MET A 187 -0.11 10.98 8.70
C MET A 187 0.27 12.48 8.82
N VAL A 188 -0.46 13.38 8.17
CA VAL A 188 -0.27 14.81 8.34
C VAL A 188 -0.80 15.28 9.70
N ALA A 189 -1.81 14.62 10.27
CA ALA A 189 -2.37 14.99 11.57
C ALA A 189 -1.28 14.95 12.66
N PRO A 190 -1.28 15.92 13.61
CA PRO A 190 -2.26 16.97 13.83
C PRO A 190 -1.95 18.29 13.07
N ARG A 191 -1.09 18.26 12.05
CA ARG A 191 -0.73 19.45 11.24
C ARG A 191 -1.81 19.70 10.20
N ALA A 192 -1.78 20.87 9.56
CA ALA A 192 -2.83 21.26 8.65
C ALA A 192 -2.66 20.66 7.26
N LEU A 193 -3.77 20.19 6.68
CA LEU A 193 -3.82 19.63 5.34
C LEU A 193 -5.02 20.18 4.57
N LEU A 194 -4.75 20.76 3.41
CA LEU A 194 -5.74 21.09 2.39
C LEU A 194 -5.45 20.29 1.13
N ILE A 195 -6.44 19.54 0.65
CA ILE A 195 -6.38 18.90 -0.67
C ILE A 195 -7.33 19.59 -1.65
N THR A 196 -6.94 19.69 -2.92
CA THR A 196 -7.85 20.18 -3.97
C THR A 196 -7.99 19.18 -5.10
N GLY A 197 -9.11 19.27 -5.81
CA GLY A 197 -9.42 18.45 -6.97
C GLY A 197 -10.01 19.29 -8.11
N ASN A 198 -10.00 18.72 -9.31
CA ASN A 198 -10.52 19.36 -10.51
C ASN A 198 -11.28 18.35 -11.36
N THR A 199 -12.61 18.42 -11.33
CA THR A 199 -13.53 17.51 -12.02
C THR A 199 -13.48 17.65 -13.54
N GLY A 200 -12.80 18.66 -14.08
CA GLY A 200 -12.50 18.75 -15.51
C GLY A 200 -11.51 17.68 -16.01
N PHE A 201 -10.82 16.99 -15.11
CA PHE A 201 -9.81 15.98 -15.42
C PHE A 201 -10.18 14.62 -14.81
N GLU A 202 -10.77 13.74 -15.61
CA GLU A 202 -11.17 12.37 -15.20
C GLU A 202 -10.00 11.62 -14.54
N TRP A 203 -8.80 11.75 -15.12
CA TRP A 203 -7.59 11.07 -14.66
C TRP A 203 -7.24 11.30 -13.17
N LEU A 204 -7.68 12.42 -12.60
CA LEU A 204 -7.43 12.77 -11.19
C LEU A 204 -8.27 11.96 -10.19
N ALA A 205 -9.22 11.15 -10.65
CA ALA A 205 -10.05 10.31 -9.79
C ALA A 205 -10.75 11.08 -8.66
N ASN A 206 -11.26 12.29 -8.92
CA ASN A 206 -11.82 13.17 -7.89
C ASN A 206 -12.95 12.55 -7.03
N PRO A 207 -13.84 11.67 -7.55
CA PRO A 207 -14.79 10.96 -6.68
C PRO A 207 -14.08 10.09 -5.63
N SER A 208 -12.96 9.46 -5.99
CA SER A 208 -12.10 8.71 -5.07
C SER A 208 -11.37 9.63 -4.09
N ALA A 209 -10.91 10.82 -4.53
CA ALA A 209 -10.37 11.83 -3.63
C ALA A 209 -11.40 12.27 -2.57
N TYR A 210 -12.67 12.44 -2.96
CA TYR A 210 -13.73 12.79 -2.04
C TYR A 210 -13.96 11.71 -0.98
N VAL A 211 -14.05 10.44 -1.36
CA VAL A 211 -14.19 9.32 -0.40
C VAL A 211 -13.00 9.30 0.58
N SER A 212 -11.78 9.38 0.05
CA SER A 212 -10.54 9.39 0.84
C SER A 212 -10.46 10.60 1.78
N ALA A 213 -10.94 11.77 1.34
CA ALA A 213 -11.01 12.96 2.16
C ALA A 213 -12.03 12.81 3.30
N ARG A 214 -13.21 12.25 3.04
CA ARG A 214 -14.21 11.96 4.08
C ARG A 214 -13.68 10.95 5.10
N ALA A 215 -12.97 9.92 4.65
CA ALA A 215 -12.26 8.98 5.53
C ALA A 215 -11.22 9.71 6.41
N THR A 216 -10.40 10.58 5.82
CA THR A 216 -9.37 11.35 6.56
C THR A 216 -10.00 12.28 7.59
N GLN A 217 -11.13 12.91 7.24
CA GLN A 217 -11.85 13.81 8.14
C GLN A 217 -12.26 13.12 9.45
N GLU A 218 -12.67 11.85 9.41
CA GLU A 218 -13.01 11.10 10.63
C GLU A 218 -11.79 10.90 11.55
N VAL A 219 -10.57 10.83 11.00
CA VAL A 219 -9.34 10.80 11.81
C VAL A 219 -9.11 12.15 12.50
N TYR A 220 -9.22 13.26 11.78
CA TYR A 220 -9.06 14.60 12.37
C TYR A 220 -10.13 14.89 13.43
N LYS A 221 -11.37 14.42 13.20
CA LYS A 221 -12.47 14.48 14.17
C LYS A 221 -12.20 13.64 15.41
N ALA A 222 -11.61 12.45 15.28
CA ALA A 222 -11.23 11.63 16.44
C ALA A 222 -10.17 12.32 17.34
N PHE A 223 -9.45 13.31 16.82
CA PHE A 223 -8.46 14.11 17.54
C PHE A 223 -8.98 15.50 17.97
N ASP A 224 -10.26 15.83 17.75
CA ASP A 224 -10.86 17.16 18.01
C ASP A 224 -10.09 18.32 17.32
N ILE A 225 -9.66 18.10 16.07
CA ILE A 225 -8.88 19.04 15.25
C ILE A 225 -9.43 19.16 13.82
N GLU A 226 -10.75 19.04 13.66
CA GLU A 226 -11.44 19.08 12.36
C GLU A 226 -11.07 20.32 11.55
N ASP A 227 -10.82 21.44 12.20
CA ASP A 227 -10.45 22.71 11.58
C ASP A 227 -9.09 22.68 10.87
N ARG A 228 -8.31 21.60 11.03
CA ARG A 228 -6.99 21.41 10.40
C ARG A 228 -7.02 20.60 9.12
N PHE A 229 -8.17 20.03 8.74
CA PHE A 229 -8.30 19.28 7.49
C PHE A 229 -9.42 19.84 6.62
N GLY A 230 -9.12 20.09 5.34
CA GLY A 230 -10.08 20.58 4.37
C GLY A 230 -9.90 19.95 3.00
N PHE A 231 -10.98 19.96 2.22
CA PHE A 231 -10.94 19.59 0.81
C PHE A 231 -11.77 20.56 -0.04
N TYR A 232 -11.24 20.88 -1.21
CA TYR A 232 -11.91 21.73 -2.20
C TYR A 232 -11.85 21.08 -3.58
N ILE A 233 -12.92 20.39 -3.96
CA ILE A 233 -13.04 19.71 -5.25
C ILE A 233 -14.06 20.48 -6.08
N ASP A 234 -13.61 21.19 -7.11
CA ASP A 234 -14.42 21.90 -8.08
C ASP A 234 -14.00 21.56 -9.51
N GLY A 235 -14.35 22.39 -10.50
CA GLY A 235 -14.03 22.17 -11.90
C GLY A 235 -14.16 23.46 -12.71
N ASP A 236 -14.23 23.33 -14.03
CA ASP A 236 -14.36 24.47 -14.97
C ASP A 236 -13.16 25.45 -14.97
N HIS A 237 -11.98 24.95 -14.63
CA HIS A 237 -10.71 25.68 -14.76
C HIS A 237 -9.62 24.77 -15.32
N ASN A 238 -8.57 25.40 -15.88
CA ASN A 238 -7.41 24.66 -16.40
C ASN A 238 -6.71 23.88 -15.29
N HIS A 239 -6.08 22.77 -15.65
CA HIS A 239 -5.25 21.97 -14.73
C HIS A 239 -4.20 22.85 -14.06
N CYS A 240 -4.05 22.72 -12.75
CA CYS A 240 -3.15 23.50 -11.91
C CYS A 240 -3.44 25.00 -11.81
N ALA A 241 -4.54 25.50 -12.38
CA ALA A 241 -4.98 26.87 -12.14
C ALA A 241 -5.79 26.92 -10.83
N VAL A 242 -5.54 27.94 -10.01
CA VAL A 242 -6.36 28.25 -8.84
C VAL A 242 -7.36 29.35 -9.24
N PRO A 243 -8.65 29.03 -9.43
CA PRO A 243 -9.65 30.04 -9.77
C PRO A 243 -9.95 30.98 -8.59
N GLU A 244 -10.57 32.13 -8.88
CA GLU A 244 -11.01 33.09 -7.86
C GLU A 244 -11.96 32.47 -6.83
N THR A 245 -12.73 31.45 -7.22
CA THR A 245 -13.64 30.70 -6.34
C THR A 245 -12.91 29.85 -5.30
N GLN A 246 -11.77 29.28 -5.67
CA GLN A 246 -10.95 28.41 -4.79
C GLN A 246 -9.97 29.22 -3.93
N THR A 247 -9.59 30.41 -4.38
CA THR A 247 -8.60 31.28 -3.70
C THR A 247 -8.91 31.54 -2.22
N PRO A 248 -10.17 31.86 -1.81
CA PRO A 248 -10.51 32.08 -0.40
C PRO A 248 -10.24 30.87 0.50
N ALA A 249 -10.50 29.65 0.02
CA ALA A 249 -10.27 28.42 0.79
C ALA A 249 -8.77 28.18 1.04
N MET A 250 -7.95 28.33 -0.01
CA MET A 250 -6.48 28.24 0.15
C MET A 250 -5.96 29.33 1.08
N LYS A 251 -6.48 30.56 0.93
CA LYS A 251 -6.09 31.69 1.78
C LYS A 251 -6.42 31.44 3.25
N ALA A 252 -7.59 30.89 3.57
CA ALA A 252 -7.98 30.61 4.96
C ALA A 252 -7.00 29.66 5.66
N PHE A 253 -6.58 28.58 5.00
CA PHE A 253 -5.56 27.67 5.53
C PHE A 253 -4.21 28.35 5.70
N VAL A 254 -3.78 29.15 4.71
CA VAL A 254 -2.52 29.90 4.79
C VAL A 254 -2.54 30.91 5.94
N ASP A 255 -3.59 31.71 6.04
CA ASP A 255 -3.77 32.71 7.10
C ASP A 255 -3.74 32.05 8.48
N LYS A 256 -4.48 30.94 8.67
CA LYS A 256 -4.59 30.28 9.96
C LYS A 256 -3.30 29.56 10.38
N PHE A 257 -2.68 28.84 9.46
CA PHE A 257 -1.61 27.90 9.80
C PHE A 257 -0.20 28.37 9.45
N LEU A 258 -0.05 29.47 8.69
CA LEU A 258 1.23 30.15 8.55
C LEU A 258 1.27 31.50 9.26
N PHE A 259 0.14 32.21 9.35
CA PHE A 259 0.08 33.55 9.92
C PHE A 259 -0.71 33.63 11.24
N GLU A 260 -1.08 32.49 11.81
CA GLU A 260 -1.81 32.37 13.08
C GLU A 260 -3.11 33.19 13.16
N ASP A 261 -3.77 33.45 12.01
CA ASP A 261 -5.08 34.10 12.01
C ASP A 261 -6.16 33.13 12.51
N THR A 262 -6.42 33.16 13.81
CA THR A 262 -7.44 32.32 14.46
C THR A 262 -8.87 32.65 14.02
N THR A 263 -9.08 33.72 13.24
CA THR A 263 -10.40 34.10 12.73
C THR A 263 -10.69 33.54 11.33
N ALA A 264 -9.66 33.02 10.65
CA ALA A 264 -9.83 32.38 9.36
C ALA A 264 -10.65 31.09 9.48
N ASP A 265 -11.70 30.98 8.65
CA ASP A 265 -12.60 29.84 8.62
C ASP A 265 -12.04 28.74 7.72
N THR A 266 -11.63 27.63 8.34
CA THR A 266 -11.03 26.48 7.67
C THR A 266 -11.97 25.27 7.60
N ASP A 267 -13.26 25.43 7.93
CA ASP A 267 -14.30 24.43 7.70
C ASP A 267 -14.65 24.36 6.20
N ILE A 268 -13.76 23.74 5.42
CA ILE A 268 -13.81 23.71 3.96
C ILE A 268 -14.04 22.28 3.46
N HIS A 269 -15.25 22.01 2.96
CA HIS A 269 -15.68 20.70 2.45
C HIS A 269 -16.42 20.80 1.10
N VAL A 270 -15.80 21.47 0.13
CA VAL A 270 -16.42 21.73 -1.18
C VAL A 270 -16.30 20.52 -2.10
N ASN A 271 -17.43 20.07 -2.65
CA ASN A 271 -17.50 18.99 -3.65
C ASN A 271 -18.78 19.11 -4.49
N PRO A 272 -18.81 18.54 -5.72
CA PRO A 272 -19.99 18.58 -6.59
C PRO A 272 -20.84 17.30 -6.52
N TYR A 273 -20.54 16.36 -5.62
CA TYR A 273 -21.07 14.99 -5.70
C TYR A 273 -22.47 14.85 -5.10
N GLY A 274 -22.82 15.61 -4.06
CA GLY A 274 -24.08 15.43 -3.35
C GLY A 274 -24.27 13.97 -2.95
N ASN A 275 -25.35 13.33 -3.41
CA ASN A 275 -25.65 11.92 -3.15
C ASN A 275 -25.17 10.96 -4.27
N THR A 276 -24.38 11.43 -5.24
CA THR A 276 -23.92 10.59 -6.38
C THR A 276 -22.69 9.76 -6.07
N VAL A 277 -21.94 10.12 -5.02
CA VAL A 277 -20.81 9.35 -4.50
C VAL A 277 -21.14 8.97 -3.06
N ASP A 278 -21.47 7.70 -2.86
CA ASP A 278 -21.75 7.15 -1.55
C ASP A 278 -20.44 6.83 -0.81
N TYR A 279 -19.86 7.84 -0.18
CA TYR A 279 -18.63 7.66 0.59
C TYR A 279 -18.84 6.83 1.87
N MET A 280 -20.08 6.74 2.40
CA MET A 280 -20.35 5.99 3.62
C MET A 280 -20.17 4.50 3.40
N SER A 281 -20.57 3.97 2.24
CA SER A 281 -20.30 2.56 1.86
C SER A 281 -18.82 2.13 1.95
N TRP A 282 -17.88 3.09 1.98
CA TRP A 282 -16.45 2.82 2.11
C TRP A 282 -15.91 2.95 3.53
N ILE A 283 -16.58 3.70 4.40
CA ILE A 283 -16.05 4.08 5.70
C ILE A 283 -16.94 3.67 6.87
N GLU A 284 -18.21 3.34 6.63
CA GLU A 284 -19.19 3.01 7.67
C GLU A 284 -18.69 1.92 8.61
N GLY A 285 -17.90 0.97 8.08
CA GLY A 285 -17.17 -0.07 8.80
C GLY A 285 -16.50 0.39 10.09
N TRP A 286 -15.92 1.59 10.08
CA TRP A 286 -15.07 2.12 11.16
C TRP A 286 -15.34 3.59 11.51
N ALA A 287 -16.01 4.34 10.63
CA ALA A 287 -16.41 5.73 10.84
C ALA A 287 -17.74 5.86 11.60
N GLU A 288 -18.63 4.85 11.49
CA GLU A 288 -19.89 4.89 12.20
C GLU A 288 -19.69 4.61 13.68
N THR A 289 -19.89 5.66 14.47
CA THR A 289 -20.09 5.59 15.92
C THR A 289 -21.55 5.29 16.27
N ASN A 290 -22.34 4.75 15.32
CA ASN A 290 -23.70 4.33 15.62
C ASN A 290 -23.61 3.28 16.73
N PRO A 291 -24.07 3.59 17.95
CA PRO A 291 -23.87 2.68 19.08
C PRO A 291 -24.61 1.36 18.87
N ASN A 292 -25.61 1.32 17.99
CA ASN A 292 -26.37 0.12 17.68
C ASN A 292 -25.69 -0.78 16.63
N LYS A 293 -24.52 -0.39 16.12
CA LYS A 293 -23.78 -1.20 15.16
C LYS A 293 -23.06 -2.35 15.89
N PRO A 294 -23.05 -3.59 15.37
CA PRO A 294 -22.29 -4.68 15.96
C PRO A 294 -20.79 -4.36 15.99
N SER A 295 -20.16 -4.57 17.14
CA SER A 295 -18.71 -4.59 17.28
C SER A 295 -18.24 -6.04 17.37
N ILE A 296 -17.30 -6.44 16.51
CA ILE A 296 -16.83 -7.82 16.39
C ILE A 296 -15.31 -7.88 16.51
N THR A 297 -14.80 -8.93 17.15
CA THR A 297 -13.37 -9.27 17.21
C THR A 297 -13.21 -10.75 16.85
N LEU A 298 -12.22 -11.07 16.01
CA LEU A 298 -11.84 -12.43 15.69
C LEU A 298 -10.77 -12.88 16.70
N ASP A 299 -11.18 -13.71 17.65
CA ASP A 299 -10.37 -14.15 18.80
C ASP A 299 -9.46 -15.33 18.45
N ALA A 300 -9.89 -16.17 17.51
CA ALA A 300 -9.11 -17.30 17.02
C ALA A 300 -9.23 -17.41 15.49
N PRO A 301 -8.16 -17.82 14.80
CA PRO A 301 -6.84 -18.12 15.35
C PRO A 301 -6.07 -16.87 15.80
N GLU A 302 -5.07 -17.05 16.68
CA GLU A 302 -4.14 -15.96 17.02
C GLU A 302 -3.37 -15.50 15.77
N ASN A 303 -2.98 -14.22 15.73
CA ASN A 303 -2.21 -13.69 14.61
C ASN A 303 -0.84 -14.39 14.48
N ASN A 304 -0.56 -14.92 13.28
CA ASN A 304 0.58 -15.79 12.95
C ASN A 304 0.53 -17.20 13.53
N ALA A 305 -0.66 -17.73 13.87
CA ALA A 305 -0.82 -19.13 14.22
C ALA A 305 -0.31 -20.05 13.08
N THR A 306 0.34 -21.16 13.46
CA THR A 306 0.93 -22.12 12.53
C THR A 306 0.25 -23.49 12.62
N TYR A 307 0.06 -24.12 11.46
CA TYR A 307 -0.57 -25.43 11.31
C TYR A 307 0.18 -26.27 10.27
N GLU A 308 0.02 -27.59 10.28
CA GLU A 308 0.53 -28.48 9.23
C GLU A 308 -0.59 -28.93 8.29
N ALA A 309 -0.31 -28.96 6.98
CA ALA A 309 -1.28 -29.38 5.97
C ALA A 309 -1.48 -30.91 5.95
N PRO A 310 -2.72 -31.41 5.72
CA PRO A 310 -3.96 -30.65 5.66
C PRO A 310 -4.40 -30.20 7.05
N ALA A 311 -4.65 -28.91 7.22
CA ALA A 311 -5.01 -28.32 8.50
C ALA A 311 -6.52 -28.23 8.68
N THR A 312 -6.95 -28.19 9.93
CA THR A 312 -8.30 -27.78 10.35
C THR A 312 -8.15 -26.56 11.25
N ILE A 313 -8.72 -25.43 10.84
CA ILE A 313 -8.58 -24.13 11.51
C ILE A 313 -9.96 -23.72 12.04
N THR A 314 -10.07 -23.49 13.34
CA THR A 314 -11.29 -22.96 13.97
C THR A 314 -11.19 -21.45 14.12
N LEU A 315 -12.20 -20.75 13.61
CA LEU A 315 -12.39 -19.32 13.71
C LEU A 315 -13.44 -19.05 14.79
N ASN A 316 -13.09 -18.25 15.80
CA ASN A 316 -14.02 -17.86 16.87
C ASN A 316 -14.13 -16.34 16.90
N ALA A 317 -15.35 -15.82 16.95
CA ALA A 317 -15.60 -14.38 16.99
C ALA A 317 -16.44 -13.99 18.22
N SER A 318 -16.00 -12.93 18.90
CA SER A 318 -16.78 -12.25 19.93
C SER A 318 -17.49 -11.06 19.29
N VAL A 319 -18.81 -10.99 19.46
CA VAL A 319 -19.64 -9.89 18.98
C VAL A 319 -20.34 -9.24 20.17
N THR A 320 -20.34 -7.92 20.21
CA THR A 320 -21.15 -7.11 21.11
C THR A 320 -22.02 -6.16 20.30
N ASP A 321 -23.30 -6.10 20.63
CA ASP A 321 -24.26 -5.20 20.04
C ASP A 321 -25.10 -4.54 21.16
N VAL A 322 -25.42 -3.25 21.03
CA VAL A 322 -26.18 -2.52 22.08
C VAL A 322 -27.63 -2.99 22.17
N ASN A 323 -28.22 -3.42 21.06
CA ASN A 323 -29.59 -3.89 20.97
C ASN A 323 -29.71 -5.42 21.07
N ASP A 324 -28.59 -6.14 21.00
CA ASP A 324 -28.48 -7.61 21.14
C ASP A 324 -29.27 -8.37 20.06
N ASP A 325 -29.26 -7.86 18.83
CA ASP A 325 -30.03 -8.34 17.68
C ASP A 325 -29.17 -8.78 16.48
N VAL A 326 -27.92 -9.18 16.74
CA VAL A 326 -27.01 -9.75 15.73
C VAL A 326 -27.65 -10.98 15.06
N LEU A 327 -27.86 -10.91 13.74
CA LEU A 327 -28.46 -11.97 12.93
C LEU A 327 -27.45 -13.06 12.56
N LYS A 328 -26.24 -12.67 12.18
CA LYS A 328 -25.21 -13.60 11.69
C LYS A 328 -23.79 -13.04 11.82
N VAL A 329 -22.83 -13.95 11.83
CA VAL A 329 -21.41 -13.69 11.62
C VAL A 329 -20.92 -14.48 10.41
N GLU A 330 -20.33 -13.80 9.44
CA GLU A 330 -19.71 -14.39 8.27
C GLU A 330 -18.19 -14.42 8.43
N PHE A 331 -17.54 -15.50 8.01
CA PHE A 331 -16.11 -15.73 8.15
C PHE A 331 -15.43 -15.79 6.78
N TYR A 332 -14.29 -15.13 6.63
CA TYR A 332 -13.66 -14.88 5.34
C TYR A 332 -12.19 -15.30 5.29
N ASN A 333 -11.71 -15.63 4.09
CA ASN A 333 -10.30 -15.68 3.73
C ASN A 333 -10.04 -14.65 2.60
N GLY A 334 -9.44 -13.52 2.94
CA GLY A 334 -9.37 -12.36 2.04
C GLY A 334 -10.77 -11.89 1.67
N THR A 335 -11.16 -12.04 0.40
CA THR A 335 -12.51 -11.70 -0.09
C THR A 335 -13.43 -12.91 -0.28
N GLU A 336 -12.93 -14.13 -0.02
CA GLU A 336 -13.71 -15.37 -0.18
C GLU A 336 -14.47 -15.69 1.11
N LEU A 337 -15.79 -15.82 1.02
CA LEU A 337 -16.63 -16.28 2.13
C LEU A 337 -16.37 -17.77 2.37
N LEU A 338 -15.93 -18.10 3.59
CA LEU A 338 -15.71 -19.48 4.02
C LEU A 338 -17.00 -20.11 4.56
N GLY A 339 -17.78 -19.33 5.32
CA GLY A 339 -19.04 -19.77 5.90
C GLY A 339 -19.63 -18.73 6.86
N GLU A 340 -20.78 -19.04 7.42
CA GLU A 340 -21.51 -18.18 8.35
C GLU A 340 -21.95 -18.97 9.60
N ASP A 341 -22.14 -18.25 10.70
CA ASP A 341 -22.79 -18.74 11.91
C ASP A 341 -23.87 -17.75 12.36
N THR A 342 -25.04 -18.28 12.70
CA THR A 342 -26.21 -17.49 13.12
C THR A 342 -26.49 -17.62 14.61
N THR A 343 -25.65 -18.36 15.36
CA THR A 343 -25.88 -18.65 16.78
C THR A 343 -24.66 -18.33 17.63
N SER A 344 -24.80 -17.40 18.58
CA SER A 344 -23.75 -17.11 19.56
C SER A 344 -23.55 -18.29 20.54
N PRO A 345 -22.30 -18.66 20.91
CA PRO A 345 -21.02 -18.06 20.51
C PRO A 345 -20.63 -18.41 19.06
N TYR A 346 -20.27 -17.40 18.28
CA TYR A 346 -20.03 -17.54 16.85
C TYR A 346 -18.72 -18.26 16.55
N SER A 347 -18.81 -19.36 15.80
CA SER A 347 -17.66 -20.19 15.46
C SER A 347 -17.79 -20.86 14.10
N PHE A 348 -16.68 -20.95 13.36
CA PHE A 348 -16.60 -21.65 12.09
C PHE A 348 -15.36 -22.53 12.01
N THR A 349 -15.49 -23.74 11.46
CA THR A 349 -14.36 -24.67 11.30
C THR A 349 -14.03 -24.86 9.82
N TRP A 350 -12.84 -24.41 9.42
CA TRP A 350 -12.31 -24.54 8.08
C TRP A 350 -11.43 -25.79 7.95
N GLU A 351 -11.93 -26.82 7.27
CA GLU A 351 -11.26 -28.12 7.13
C GLU A 351 -10.43 -28.25 5.85
N ASN A 352 -9.49 -29.21 5.86
CA ASN A 352 -8.68 -29.60 4.69
C ASN A 352 -7.86 -28.46 4.07
N VAL A 353 -7.42 -27.51 4.90
CA VAL A 353 -6.66 -26.34 4.47
C VAL A 353 -5.27 -26.78 4.01
N LYS A 354 -4.89 -26.41 2.79
CA LYS A 354 -3.59 -26.76 2.19
C LYS A 354 -2.47 -25.85 2.74
N GLY A 355 -1.23 -26.17 2.40
CA GLY A 355 -0.11 -25.30 2.74
C GLY A 355 -0.25 -23.93 2.06
N GLY A 356 -0.09 -22.85 2.82
CA GLY A 356 -0.32 -21.48 2.38
C GLY A 356 -0.33 -20.47 3.52
N ASN A 357 -0.42 -19.18 3.16
CA ASN A 357 -0.68 -18.09 4.08
C ASN A 357 -2.10 -17.57 3.84
N TYR A 358 -2.87 -17.40 4.92
CA TYR A 358 -4.28 -17.03 4.88
C TYR A 358 -4.52 -15.79 5.72
N LEU A 359 -5.36 -14.88 5.23
CA LEU A 359 -5.80 -13.68 5.94
C LEU A 359 -7.25 -13.88 6.31
N LEU A 360 -7.52 -14.08 7.60
CA LEU A 360 -8.83 -14.43 8.11
C LEU A 360 -9.48 -13.23 8.80
N SER A 361 -10.77 -13.04 8.57
CA SER A 361 -11.59 -12.00 9.17
C SER A 361 -13.03 -12.47 9.35
N ALA A 362 -13.81 -11.72 10.10
CA ALA A 362 -15.24 -11.95 10.28
C ALA A 362 -16.04 -10.64 10.18
N GLU A 363 -17.29 -10.76 9.76
CA GLU A 363 -18.27 -9.67 9.64
C GLU A 363 -19.53 -10.04 10.43
N ALA A 364 -20.04 -9.15 11.28
CA ALA A 364 -21.30 -9.32 12.00
C ALA A 364 -22.37 -8.42 11.40
N MET A 365 -23.59 -8.93 11.24
CA MET A 365 -24.75 -8.18 10.72
C MET A 365 -25.90 -8.23 11.72
N ASP A 366 -26.53 -7.09 12.01
CA ASP A 366 -27.71 -6.97 12.89
C ASP A 366 -29.05 -6.99 12.13
N ALA A 367 -30.15 -6.81 12.86
CA ALA A 367 -31.51 -6.83 12.32
C ALA A 367 -31.88 -5.58 11.50
N GLU A 368 -31.08 -4.53 11.57
CA GLU A 368 -31.21 -3.26 10.86
C GLU A 368 -30.28 -3.17 9.64
N ASP A 369 -29.63 -4.28 9.26
CA ASP A 369 -28.64 -4.39 8.19
C ASP A 369 -27.35 -3.59 8.45
N LEU A 370 -27.03 -3.23 9.70
CA LEU A 370 -25.74 -2.63 10.07
C LEU A 370 -24.66 -3.72 10.21
N THR A 371 -23.44 -3.41 9.76
CA THR A 371 -22.37 -4.41 9.62
C THR A 371 -21.06 -4.05 10.33
N GLY A 372 -20.65 -4.84 11.32
CA GLY A 372 -19.36 -4.74 12.01
C GLY A 372 -18.27 -5.61 11.38
N PHE A 373 -17.02 -5.13 11.34
CA PHE A 373 -15.88 -5.88 10.80
C PHE A 373 -14.83 -6.17 11.89
N SER A 374 -14.25 -7.37 11.87
CA SER A 374 -13.23 -7.77 12.83
C SER A 374 -11.84 -7.26 12.47
N ASN A 375 -10.89 -7.42 13.39
CA ASN A 375 -9.46 -7.50 13.05
C ASN A 375 -9.18 -8.60 12.02
N VAL A 376 -8.10 -8.43 11.25
CA VAL A 376 -7.57 -9.47 10.34
C VAL A 376 -6.47 -10.25 11.06
N VAL A 377 -6.51 -11.58 11.01
CA VAL A 377 -5.48 -12.47 11.55
C VAL A 377 -4.81 -13.27 10.45
N LYS A 378 -3.48 -13.42 10.51
CA LYS A 378 -2.73 -14.25 9.56
C LYS A 378 -2.60 -15.67 10.10
N ALA A 379 -3.05 -16.67 9.34
CA ALA A 379 -2.80 -18.09 9.61
C ALA A 379 -1.78 -18.65 8.60
N ILE A 380 -0.84 -19.45 9.09
CA ILE A 380 0.23 -20.05 8.28
C ILE A 380 0.06 -21.56 8.32
N VAL A 381 -0.16 -22.18 7.17
CA VAL A 381 -0.21 -23.64 7.04
C VAL A 381 1.05 -24.09 6.32
N THR A 382 1.92 -24.83 7.00
CA THR A 382 3.13 -25.39 6.41
C THR A 382 2.82 -26.73 5.75
N THR A 383 3.31 -26.92 4.53
CA THR A 383 3.30 -28.24 3.90
C THR A 383 4.40 -29.08 4.57
N PRO A 384 4.08 -30.26 5.13
CA PRO A 384 5.10 -31.16 5.64
C PRO A 384 6.11 -31.46 4.52
N PRO A 385 7.42 -31.56 4.83
CA PRO A 385 8.39 -32.01 3.84
C PRO A 385 7.98 -33.38 3.31
N ALA A 386 8.04 -33.56 2.00
CA ALA A 386 7.76 -34.86 1.38
C ALA A 386 8.76 -35.91 1.89
N THR A 387 8.26 -37.02 2.43
CA THR A 387 9.11 -38.15 2.82
C THR A 387 9.72 -38.76 1.56
N VAL A 388 11.04 -38.76 1.47
CA VAL A 388 11.77 -39.40 0.38
C VAL A 388 12.03 -40.86 0.75
N TYR A 389 11.59 -41.77 -0.10
CA TYR A 389 11.82 -43.20 0.06
C TYR A 389 12.89 -43.70 -0.90
N GLN A 390 13.85 -44.48 -0.39
CA GLN A 390 14.79 -45.22 -1.23
C GLN A 390 14.20 -46.56 -1.67
N ALA A 391 14.58 -47.01 -2.87
CA ALA A 391 14.26 -48.36 -3.32
C ALA A 391 15.04 -49.41 -2.50
N SER A 392 14.65 -50.68 -2.55
CA SER A 392 15.31 -51.75 -1.81
C SER A 392 16.72 -52.12 -2.33
N THR A 393 17.10 -51.65 -3.52
CA THR A 393 18.40 -51.93 -4.15
C THR A 393 19.07 -50.63 -4.58
N PRO A 394 20.31 -50.35 -4.14
CA PRO A 394 21.06 -49.19 -4.58
C PRO A 394 21.34 -49.23 -6.08
N PRO A 395 21.19 -48.10 -6.80
CA PRO A 395 21.79 -47.97 -8.11
C PRO A 395 23.31 -48.03 -7.95
N VAL A 396 23.95 -48.84 -8.79
CA VAL A 396 25.40 -48.93 -8.89
C VAL A 396 25.78 -48.24 -10.20
N ILE A 397 26.49 -47.13 -10.09
CA ILE A 397 27.03 -46.39 -11.24
C ILE A 397 28.55 -46.66 -11.24
N ASP A 398 29.07 -47.18 -12.35
CA ASP A 398 30.49 -47.50 -12.53
C ASP A 398 31.10 -48.42 -11.45
N GLY A 399 30.29 -49.31 -10.88
CA GLY A 399 30.72 -50.24 -9.83
C GLY A 399 30.71 -49.66 -8.41
N THR A 400 30.26 -48.42 -8.23
CA THR A 400 30.15 -47.75 -6.93
C THR A 400 28.71 -47.36 -6.61
N VAL A 401 28.30 -47.48 -5.35
CA VAL A 401 27.02 -46.96 -4.84
C VAL A 401 27.23 -45.51 -4.45
N ASP A 402 26.32 -44.63 -4.89
CA ASP A 402 26.36 -43.21 -4.54
C ASP A 402 26.16 -42.97 -3.04
N ASP A 403 26.95 -42.07 -2.44
CA ASP A 403 26.91 -41.77 -1.01
C ASP A 403 25.55 -41.20 -0.55
N MET A 404 24.79 -40.55 -1.45
CA MET A 404 23.42 -40.08 -1.18
C MET A 404 22.48 -41.22 -0.78
N TRP A 405 22.80 -42.46 -1.15
CA TRP A 405 21.99 -43.64 -0.81
C TRP A 405 21.95 -43.94 0.70
N ASN A 406 22.94 -43.48 1.45
CA ASN A 406 23.03 -43.70 2.90
C ASN A 406 22.60 -42.48 3.72
N ASN A 407 21.89 -41.51 3.12
CA ASN A 407 21.44 -40.32 3.82
C ASN A 407 20.40 -40.67 4.89
N ALA A 408 20.66 -40.27 6.14
CA ALA A 408 19.81 -40.54 7.30
C ALA A 408 18.39 -39.95 7.21
N GLY A 409 18.15 -39.01 6.27
CA GLY A 409 16.83 -38.44 6.00
C GLY A 409 15.95 -39.23 5.00
N ILE A 410 16.40 -40.40 4.51
CA ILE A 410 15.68 -41.20 3.50
C ILE A 410 15.17 -42.50 4.11
N GLU A 411 13.85 -42.75 4.06
CA GLU A 411 13.24 -43.96 4.59
C GLU A 411 13.33 -45.13 3.60
N VAL A 412 13.44 -46.36 4.10
CA VAL A 412 13.48 -47.56 3.24
C VAL A 412 12.06 -48.00 2.90
N PHE A 413 11.70 -48.00 1.62
CA PHE A 413 10.43 -48.53 1.15
C PHE A 413 10.60 -49.92 0.51
N ASN A 414 9.86 -50.91 1.05
CA ASN A 414 9.82 -52.26 0.51
C ASN A 414 8.66 -52.39 -0.49
N ALA A 415 8.91 -52.09 -1.76
CA ALA A 415 7.90 -52.22 -2.81
C ALA A 415 7.46 -53.69 -2.99
N GLU A 416 6.14 -53.93 -3.08
CA GLU A 416 5.57 -55.28 -3.32
C GLU A 416 5.71 -55.73 -4.79
N LYS A 417 5.82 -54.80 -5.73
CA LYS A 417 5.99 -55.07 -7.18
C LYS A 417 6.98 -54.08 -7.79
N ALA A 418 7.91 -54.58 -8.59
CA ALA A 418 8.89 -53.77 -9.30
C ALA A 418 8.98 -54.21 -10.76
N LEU A 419 8.93 -53.25 -11.69
CA LEU A 419 9.32 -53.44 -13.08
C LEU A 419 10.67 -52.75 -13.29
N LEU A 420 11.70 -53.54 -13.59
CA LEU A 420 13.02 -53.04 -13.96
C LEU A 420 13.10 -53.04 -15.49
N GLY A 421 13.56 -51.93 -16.08
CA GLY A 421 13.72 -51.78 -17.52
C GLY A 421 14.48 -52.93 -18.19
N GLY A 422 14.17 -53.16 -19.47
CA GLY A 422 14.82 -54.19 -20.30
C GLY A 422 16.30 -53.85 -20.63
N PRO A 423 17.02 -54.79 -21.26
CA PRO A 423 18.47 -54.67 -21.48
C PRO A 423 18.84 -53.43 -22.31
N ILE A 424 19.92 -52.77 -21.89
CA ILE A 424 20.57 -51.64 -22.56
C ILE A 424 21.30 -52.16 -23.82
N ASP A 425 21.17 -51.45 -24.94
CA ASP A 425 21.92 -51.75 -26.17
C ASP A 425 23.40 -51.37 -25.98
N PRO A 426 24.37 -52.28 -26.22
CA PRO A 426 25.80 -51.95 -26.03
C PRO A 426 26.34 -50.88 -26.98
N THR A 427 25.55 -50.47 -27.99
CA THR A 427 25.91 -49.42 -28.95
C THR A 427 25.23 -48.07 -28.69
N ASP A 428 24.26 -48.03 -27.77
CA ASP A 428 23.49 -46.83 -27.40
C ASP A 428 23.02 -46.95 -25.94
N LEU A 429 23.65 -46.19 -25.04
CA LEU A 429 23.34 -46.22 -23.60
C LEU A 429 22.09 -45.42 -23.24
N SER A 430 21.38 -44.85 -24.22
CA SER A 430 20.11 -44.19 -23.94
C SER A 430 19.03 -45.22 -23.55
N GLY A 431 18.34 -44.96 -22.45
CA GLY A 431 17.39 -45.91 -21.89
C GLY A 431 16.50 -45.30 -20.82
N SER A 432 15.33 -45.91 -20.60
CA SER A 432 14.41 -45.45 -19.56
C SER A 432 13.63 -46.59 -18.88
N ALA A 433 13.54 -46.42 -17.56
CA ALA A 433 12.35 -46.59 -16.71
C ALA A 433 12.41 -47.66 -15.61
N LYS A 434 12.17 -47.17 -14.39
CA LYS A 434 11.74 -47.94 -13.22
C LYS A 434 10.42 -47.34 -12.75
N VAL A 435 9.41 -48.21 -12.67
CA VAL A 435 8.07 -47.86 -12.17
C VAL A 435 7.79 -48.72 -10.94
N MET A 436 7.40 -48.07 -9.86
CA MET A 436 7.01 -48.70 -8.61
C MET A 436 5.66 -48.15 -8.19
N TRP A 437 4.77 -48.99 -7.69
CA TRP A 437 3.47 -48.54 -7.23
C TRP A 437 2.92 -49.44 -6.13
N ASP A 438 1.99 -48.89 -5.35
CA ASP A 438 1.09 -49.60 -4.44
C ASP A 438 -0.37 -49.15 -4.69
N ASP A 439 -1.29 -49.45 -3.76
CA ASP A 439 -2.70 -49.07 -3.87
C ASP A 439 -2.94 -47.54 -3.72
N THR A 440 -1.93 -46.78 -3.30
CA THR A 440 -2.03 -45.36 -2.91
C THR A 440 -1.17 -44.44 -3.79
N TYR A 441 0.02 -44.87 -4.20
CA TYR A 441 0.99 -44.05 -4.93
C TYR A 441 1.63 -44.78 -6.11
N MET A 442 1.95 -44.00 -7.16
CA MET A 442 2.72 -44.44 -8.32
C MET A 442 3.97 -43.56 -8.46
N TYR A 443 5.14 -44.18 -8.43
CA TYR A 443 6.43 -43.52 -8.58
C TYR A 443 7.06 -43.90 -9.92
N ILE A 444 7.38 -42.88 -10.71
CA ILE A 444 8.04 -43.02 -12.00
C ILE A 444 9.36 -42.27 -11.95
N LEU A 445 10.46 -42.96 -12.26
CA LEU A 445 11.72 -42.30 -12.60
C LEU A 445 12.17 -42.77 -13.98
N ALA A 446 12.23 -41.85 -14.96
CA ALA A 446 13.03 -42.05 -16.16
C ALA A 446 13.19 -40.79 -17.04
N GLN A 447 14.44 -40.38 -17.27
CA GLN A 447 15.00 -40.28 -18.63
C GLN A 447 16.50 -39.92 -18.58
N VAL A 448 17.30 -40.64 -19.38
CA VAL A 448 18.65 -40.23 -19.76
C VAL A 448 18.68 -40.16 -21.29
N THR A 449 19.06 -39.00 -21.81
CA THR A 449 19.31 -38.76 -23.24
C THR A 449 20.79 -38.49 -23.45
N ASP A 450 21.35 -39.18 -24.44
CA ASP A 450 22.64 -38.84 -25.06
C ASP A 450 22.36 -38.13 -26.39
N ASP A 451 22.96 -36.96 -26.59
CA ASP A 451 22.77 -36.13 -27.78
C ASP A 451 23.57 -36.65 -28.99
N ALA A 452 24.53 -37.57 -28.79
CA ALA A 452 25.44 -38.04 -29.82
C ALA A 452 25.14 -39.45 -30.37
N LYS A 453 24.37 -40.28 -29.65
CA LYS A 453 24.08 -41.69 -29.99
C LYS A 453 25.35 -42.51 -30.27
N VAL A 454 26.38 -42.33 -29.46
CA VAL A 454 27.62 -43.11 -29.55
C VAL A 454 28.21 -43.31 -28.17
N ASN A 455 28.67 -44.54 -27.92
CA ASN A 455 29.45 -44.87 -26.74
C ASN A 455 30.81 -44.14 -26.80
N ASP A 456 31.04 -43.17 -25.92
CA ASP A 456 32.25 -42.34 -25.86
C ASP A 456 33.33 -42.89 -24.90
N SER A 457 33.40 -44.22 -24.77
CA SER A 457 34.53 -44.96 -24.17
C SER A 457 35.47 -45.59 -25.19
#